data_AF-A0A834LQR0-F1
#
_entry.id   AF-A0A834LQR0-F1
#
_cell.length_a   1.000
_cell.length_b   1.000
_cell.length_c   1.000
_cell.angle_alpha   90.00
_cell.angle_beta   90.00
_cell.angle_gamma   90.00
#
_symmetry.space_group_name_H-M   'P 1'
#
loop_
_entity.id
_entity.type
_entity.pdbx_description
1 polymer ?
#
loop_
_entity_poly.entity_id
_entity_poly.type
_entity_poly.pdbx_seq_one_letter_code
_entity_poly.pdbx_strand_id
1 'polypeptide(L)'
;MGIFSTAGLFLAVLLCNGVFLQSCLGSESIPAITCIEQERQALLKFKRSLTDTTRLLSSWTGEDCCNWKGIQCDGNTSHVVKLDLVSLDPEAAMQRQ
;
A
#
# COMPACT_ATOMS: atom_id res chain seq x y z
N MET A 1 54.19 -14.01 -0.50
CA MET A 1 54.02 -12.67 -1.12
C MET A 1 53.28 -12.92 -2.42
N GLY A 2 51.96 -13.10 -2.34
CA GLY A 2 51.13 -13.45 -3.48
C GLY A 2 50.97 -12.21 -4.33
N ILE A 3 51.54 -12.23 -5.53
CA ILE A 3 51.31 -11.21 -6.53
C ILE A 3 49.88 -11.44 -7.00
N PHE A 4 48.91 -10.88 -6.27
CA PHE A 4 47.57 -10.67 -6.81
C PHE A 4 47.77 -9.67 -7.94
N SER A 5 47.99 -10.21 -9.13
CA SER A 5 48.30 -9.48 -10.35
C SER A 5 47.42 -8.25 -10.41
N THR A 6 48.02 -7.08 -10.58
CA THR A 6 47.30 -5.82 -10.71
C THR A 6 46.20 -5.94 -11.77
N ALA A 7 46.42 -6.77 -12.80
CA ALA A 7 45.43 -7.15 -13.79
C ALA A 7 44.13 -7.76 -13.22
N GLY A 8 44.22 -8.59 -12.16
CA GLY A 8 43.06 -9.16 -11.48
C GLY A 8 42.27 -8.15 -10.65
N LEU A 9 42.97 -7.19 -10.03
CA LEU A 9 42.39 -6.07 -9.30
C LEU A 9 41.70 -5.10 -10.27
N PHE A 10 42.33 -4.82 -11.40
CA PHE A 10 41.75 -4.04 -12.50
C PHE A 10 40.51 -4.73 -13.09
N LEU A 11 40.52 -6.06 -13.26
CA LEU A 11 39.34 -6.80 -13.74
C LEU A 11 38.18 -6.73 -12.75
N ALA A 12 38.45 -6.89 -11.46
CA ALA A 12 37.43 -6.78 -10.40
C ALA A 12 36.84 -5.36 -10.35
N VAL A 13 37.67 -4.32 -10.49
CA VAL A 13 37.23 -2.92 -10.56
C VAL A 13 36.42 -2.65 -11.82
N LEU A 14 36.76 -3.22 -12.97
CA LEU A 14 36.00 -3.08 -14.22
C LEU A 14 34.63 -3.78 -14.14
N LEU A 15 34.54 -4.95 -13.49
CA LEU A 15 33.27 -5.64 -13.22
C LEU A 15 32.40 -4.85 -12.22
N CYS A 16 33.00 -4.21 -11.22
CA CYS A 16 32.30 -3.31 -10.31
C CYS A 16 31.79 -2.06 -11.03
N ASN A 17 32.61 -1.42 -11.86
CA ASN A 17 32.23 -0.21 -12.60
C ASN A 17 31.24 -0.46 -13.75
N GLY A 18 31.28 -1.64 -14.39
CA GLY A 18 30.38 -2.00 -15.50
C GLY A 18 28.97 -2.39 -15.06
N VAL A 19 28.79 -2.82 -13.81
CA VAL A 19 27.47 -3.20 -13.24
C VAL A 19 26.83 -2.04 -12.46
N PHE A 20 27.58 -0.97 -12.16
CA PHE A 20 27.14 0.16 -11.33
C PHE A 20 26.38 1.28 -12.05
N LEU A 21 25.90 1.07 -13.29
CA LEU A 21 24.93 1.98 -13.89
C LEU A 21 23.48 1.65 -13.53
N GLN A 22 23.22 0.55 -12.81
CA GLN A 22 21.86 0.11 -12.48
C GLN A 22 21.46 0.33 -11.01
N SER A 23 22.39 0.69 -10.12
CA SER A 23 22.12 0.59 -8.66
C SER A 23 21.72 1.91 -7.97
N CYS A 24 21.72 3.05 -8.65
CA CYS A 24 21.35 4.34 -8.02
C CYS A 24 20.08 4.98 -8.58
N LEU A 25 19.47 4.43 -9.64
CA LEU A 25 18.11 4.78 -10.02
C LEU A 25 17.13 3.86 -9.29
N GLY A 26 17.22 3.85 -7.96
CA GLY A 26 16.06 3.52 -7.15
C GLY A 26 15.07 4.64 -7.41
N SER A 27 14.07 4.39 -8.25
CA SER A 27 12.90 5.26 -8.26
C SER A 27 12.34 5.20 -6.84
N GLU A 28 12.43 6.30 -6.09
CA GLU A 28 11.55 6.50 -4.94
C GLU A 28 10.14 6.60 -5.50
N SER A 29 9.51 5.44 -5.71
CA SER A 29 8.07 5.39 -5.77
C SER A 29 7.63 5.88 -4.40
N ILE A 30 6.92 7.00 -4.35
CA ILE A 30 6.10 7.34 -3.18
C ILE A 30 5.35 6.04 -2.86
N PRO A 31 5.54 5.46 -1.66
CA PRO A 31 4.81 4.25 -1.32
C PRO A 31 3.34 4.60 -1.46
N ALA A 32 2.71 4.06 -2.50
CA ALA A 32 1.27 4.15 -2.61
C ALA A 32 0.75 3.51 -1.33
N ILE A 33 -0.13 4.22 -0.62
CA ILE A 33 -0.79 3.68 0.57
C ILE A 33 -1.71 2.57 0.05
N THR A 34 -1.14 1.39 -0.10
CA THR A 34 -1.86 0.19 -0.51
C THR A 34 -2.43 -0.45 0.74
N CYS A 35 -3.63 -0.99 0.59
CA CYS A 35 -4.30 -1.63 1.70
C CYS A 35 -3.57 -2.91 2.10
N ILE A 36 -3.53 -3.20 3.41
CA ILE A 36 -3.04 -4.47 3.90
C ILE A 36 -4.01 -5.58 3.44
N GLU A 37 -3.48 -6.58 2.73
CA GLU A 37 -4.29 -7.63 2.11
C GLU A 37 -5.23 -8.33 3.11
N GLN A 38 -4.77 -8.55 4.34
CA GLN A 38 -5.61 -9.16 5.39
C GLN A 38 -6.82 -8.29 5.76
N GLU A 39 -6.63 -6.98 5.87
CA GLU A 39 -7.72 -6.03 6.17
C GLU A 39 -8.69 -5.94 5.00
N ARG A 40 -8.16 -5.87 3.77
CA ARG A 40 -8.95 -5.90 2.54
C ARG A 40 -9.84 -7.14 2.48
N GLN A 41 -9.29 -8.32 2.76
CA GLN A 41 -10.04 -9.57 2.78
C GLN A 41 -11.11 -9.59 3.89
N ALA A 42 -10.79 -9.06 5.07
CA ALA A 42 -11.75 -8.94 6.17
C ALA A 42 -12.92 -8.02 5.79
N LEU A 43 -12.65 -6.86 5.18
CA LEU A 43 -13.66 -5.93 4.69
C LEU A 43 -14.53 -6.54 3.58
N LEU A 44 -13.95 -7.31 2.66
CA LEU A 44 -14.73 -8.01 1.63
C LEU A 44 -15.60 -9.13 2.19
N LYS A 45 -15.12 -9.86 3.21
CA LYS A 45 -15.94 -10.82 3.96
C LYS A 45 -17.09 -10.10 4.68
N PHE A 46 -16.79 -8.97 5.31
CA PHE A 46 -17.78 -8.13 5.98
C PHE A 46 -18.84 -7.61 5.01
N LYS A 47 -18.45 -7.09 3.84
CA LYS A 47 -19.37 -6.69 2.76
C LYS A 47 -20.35 -7.81 2.38
N ARG A 48 -19.87 -9.06 2.25
CA ARG A 48 -20.72 -10.21 1.89
C ARG A 48 -21.69 -10.61 3.00
N SER A 49 -21.35 -10.32 4.26
CA SER A 49 -22.24 -10.57 5.40
C SER A 49 -23.38 -9.55 5.50
N LEU A 50 -23.28 -8.41 4.79
CA LEU A 50 -24.28 -7.36 4.79
C LEU A 50 -25.18 -7.47 3.55
N THR A 51 -26.48 -7.23 3.73
CA THR A 51 -27.40 -7.01 2.61
C THR A 51 -27.35 -5.54 2.20
N ASP A 52 -26.55 -5.24 1.18
CA ASP A 52 -26.37 -3.87 0.67
C ASP A 52 -27.54 -3.46 -0.27
N THR A 53 -28.67 -3.07 0.31
CA THR A 53 -29.87 -2.63 -0.44
C THR A 53 -29.69 -1.27 -1.10
N THR A 54 -28.83 -0.42 -0.55
CA THR A 54 -28.61 0.98 -0.95
C THR A 54 -27.34 1.17 -1.79
N ARG A 55 -26.61 0.09 -2.09
CA ARG A 55 -25.35 0.09 -2.87
C ARG A 55 -24.26 0.96 -2.24
N LEU A 56 -24.25 1.12 -0.92
CA LEU A 56 -23.29 1.94 -0.20
C LEU A 56 -21.87 1.36 -0.31
N LEU A 57 -21.76 0.04 -0.40
CA LEU A 57 -20.49 -0.69 -0.47
C LEU A 57 -20.06 -0.97 -1.93
N SER A 58 -20.69 -0.29 -2.89
CA SER A 58 -20.37 -0.43 -4.31
C SER A 58 -18.90 -0.11 -4.64
N SER A 59 -18.31 0.87 -3.94
CA SER A 59 -16.91 1.27 -4.11
C SER A 59 -15.90 0.26 -3.56
N TRP A 60 -16.34 -0.75 -2.80
CA TRP A 60 -15.45 -1.72 -2.18
C TRP A 60 -15.03 -2.80 -3.17
N THR A 61 -14.14 -2.42 -4.08
CA THR A 61 -13.60 -3.25 -5.17
C THR A 61 -12.13 -2.90 -5.42
N GLY A 62 -11.34 -3.85 -5.93
CA GLY A 62 -9.91 -3.66 -6.19
C GLY A 62 -9.01 -3.91 -4.99
N GLU A 63 -7.80 -3.35 -5.05
CA GLU A 63 -6.70 -3.57 -4.09
C GLU A 63 -6.56 -2.41 -3.07
N ASP A 64 -6.85 -1.17 -3.48
CA ASP A 64 -6.69 0.01 -2.64
C ASP A 64 -7.91 0.28 -1.75
N CYS A 65 -8.05 -0.48 -0.66
CA CYS A 65 -9.17 -0.31 0.27
C CYS A 65 -9.25 1.06 0.93
N CYS A 66 -8.13 1.78 1.06
CA CYS A 66 -8.10 3.15 1.59
C CYS A 66 -8.85 4.15 0.70
N ASN A 67 -9.07 3.82 -0.57
CA ASN A 67 -9.86 4.62 -1.50
C ASN A 67 -11.35 4.22 -1.51
N TRP A 68 -11.74 3.19 -0.75
CA TRP A 68 -13.14 2.79 -0.68
C TRP A 68 -13.96 3.80 0.12
N LYS A 69 -15.19 4.05 -0.31
CA LYS A 69 -16.09 4.99 0.36
C LYS A 69 -16.36 4.52 1.78
N GLY A 70 -16.19 5.42 2.74
CA GLY A 70 -16.41 5.16 4.16
C GLY A 70 -15.22 4.49 4.86
N ILE A 71 -14.08 4.31 4.19
CA ILE A 71 -12.86 3.76 4.79
C ILE A 71 -11.87 4.90 5.03
N GLN A 72 -11.25 4.91 6.21
CA GLN A 72 -10.14 5.79 6.51
C GLN A 72 -8.94 4.94 6.96
N CYS A 73 -7.80 5.17 6.33
CA CYS A 73 -6.53 4.55 6.69
C CYS A 73 -5.63 5.53 7.43
N ASP A 74 -4.75 4.99 8.26
CA ASP A 74 -3.63 5.72 8.84
C ASP A 74 -2.55 5.97 7.79
N GLY A 75 -2.13 7.23 7.65
CA GLY A 75 -1.20 7.66 6.60
C GLY A 75 0.22 7.12 6.74
N ASN A 76 0.59 6.60 7.91
CA ASN A 76 1.95 6.14 8.20
C ASN A 76 2.04 4.62 8.18
N THR A 77 0.99 3.94 8.63
CA THR A 77 0.96 2.48 8.82
C THR A 77 0.10 1.77 7.78
N SER A 78 -0.68 2.50 6.99
CA SER A 78 -1.63 1.96 5.98
C SER A 78 -2.72 1.05 6.56
N HIS A 79 -2.90 1.05 7.89
CA HIS A 79 -3.97 0.33 8.57
C HIS A 79 -5.30 1.05 8.43
N VAL A 80 -6.38 0.30 8.22
CA VAL A 80 -7.74 0.84 8.30
C VAL A 80 -8.07 1.17 9.76
N VAL A 81 -8.24 2.46 10.05
CA VAL A 81 -8.54 2.97 11.39
C VAL A 81 -10.01 3.31 11.59
N LYS A 82 -10.78 3.44 10.51
CA LYS A 82 -12.19 3.81 10.58
C LYS A 82 -13.01 3.20 9.45
N LEU A 83 -14.22 2.80 9.81
CA LEU A 83 -15.25 2.31 8.90
C LEU A 83 -16.58 3.02 9.15
N ASP A 84 -16.96 3.92 8.26
CA ASP A 84 -18.22 4.66 8.29
C ASP A 84 -19.23 4.04 7.30
N LEU A 85 -20.15 3.26 7.83
CA LEU A 85 -21.28 2.69 7.10
C LEU A 85 -22.49 3.62 7.31
N VAL A 86 -22.50 4.78 6.66
CA VAL A 86 -23.58 5.76 6.86
C VAL A 86 -24.89 5.18 6.32
N SER A 87 -25.73 4.63 7.21
CA SER A 87 -27.18 4.63 7.02
C SER A 87 -27.63 6.09 7.05
N LEU A 88 -28.58 6.45 6.20
CA LEU A 88 -29.19 7.79 6.20
C LEU A 88 -30.06 7.95 7.45
N ASP A 89 -29.44 8.01 8.63
CA ASP A 89 -30.05 8.48 9.87
C ASP A 89 -29.54 9.91 10.10
N PRO A 90 -30.29 10.94 9.67
CA PRO A 90 -29.84 12.33 9.71
C PRO A 90 -29.55 12.86 11.12
N GLU A 91 -29.94 12.14 12.17
CA GLU A 91 -29.69 12.49 13.57
C GLU A 91 -28.28 12.13 14.08
N ALA A 92 -27.61 11.12 13.48
CA ALA A 92 -26.26 10.70 13.90
C ALA A 92 -25.13 11.53 13.26
N ALA A 93 -25.43 12.29 12.20
CA ALA A 93 -24.43 13.08 11.48
C ALA A 93 -24.02 14.38 12.20
N MET A 94 -24.72 14.77 13.28
CA MET A 94 -24.49 16.04 13.99
C MET A 94 -23.59 15.91 15.25
N GLN A 95 -23.10 14.73 15.63
CA GLN A 95 -22.32 14.56 16.87
C GLN A 95 -20.80 14.35 16.69
N ARG A 96 -20.20 14.92 15.64
CA ARG A 96 -18.73 14.98 15.54
C ARG A 96 -18.25 16.43 15.55
N GLN A 97 -18.23 17.03 16.74
CA GLN A 97 -17.30 18.09 17.14
C GLN A 97 -16.44 17.59 18.29
#